data_AF-A0A257N4R1-F1
#
_entry.id   AF-A0A257N4R1-F1
#
_cell.length_a   1.000
_cell.length_b   1.000
_cell.length_c   1.000
_cell.angle_alpha   90.00
_cell.angle_beta   90.00
_cell.angle_gamma   90.00
#
_symmetry.space_group_name_H-M   'P 1'
#
loop_
_entity.id
_entity.type
_entity.pdbx_description
1 polymer ?
#
loop_
_entity_poly.entity_id
_entity_poly.type
_entity_poly.pdbx_seq_one_letter_code
_entity_poly.pdbx_strand_id
1 'polypeptide(L)'
;MEIVGEFMGKDTDKGLWRYFHSHWHDWFPNLGSRANFVKQRANLWLIKEQILRRLAHNMGAYDDRLHLIDGFPMPVFQITRAAKSHCFQGEAGYSYCAAKDKKYYGFEGHIIINSQGILSGFTFG
;
A
#
# COMPACT_ATOMS: atom_id res chain seq x y z
N MET A 1 -14.30 3.12 3.73
CA MET A 1 -14.64 1.73 3.31
C MET A 1 -13.42 0.83 3.38
N GLU A 2 -12.30 1.17 2.73
CA GLU A 2 -11.05 0.38 2.79
C GLU A 2 -10.57 0.07 4.20
N ILE A 3 -10.18 1.07 5.00
CA ILE A 3 -9.65 0.87 6.37
C ILE A 3 -10.59 0.01 7.23
N VAL A 4 -11.90 0.28 7.14
CA VAL A 4 -12.92 -0.45 7.89
C VAL A 4 -13.01 -1.90 7.42
N GLY A 5 -13.04 -2.16 6.12
CA GLY A 5 -13.18 -3.53 5.64
C GLY A 5 -11.90 -4.35 5.77
N GLU A 6 -10.72 -3.74 5.67
CA GLU A 6 -9.43 -4.38 6.04
C GLU A 6 -9.43 -4.75 7.53
N PHE A 7 -9.91 -3.87 8.42
CA PHE A 7 -10.08 -4.18 9.85
C PHE A 7 -11.07 -5.34 10.09
N MET A 8 -12.04 -5.53 9.21
CA MET A 8 -13.00 -6.64 9.23
C MET A 8 -12.47 -7.93 8.55
N GLY A 9 -11.20 -7.96 8.12
CA GLY A 9 -10.57 -9.09 7.44
C GLY A 9 -11.08 -9.32 6.01
N LYS A 10 -11.44 -8.25 5.29
CA LYS A 10 -11.86 -8.30 3.87
C LYS A 10 -10.74 -7.84 2.95
N ASP A 11 -9.68 -8.63 2.88
CA ASP A 11 -8.38 -8.25 2.29
C ASP A 11 -8.34 -8.26 0.74
N THR A 12 -9.46 -8.53 0.08
CA THR A 12 -9.53 -8.55 -1.40
C THR A 12 -10.47 -7.46 -1.90
N ASP A 13 -10.08 -6.76 -2.97
CA ASP A 13 -10.92 -5.73 -3.61
C ASP A 13 -12.33 -6.24 -3.93
N LYS A 14 -12.42 -7.49 -4.41
CA LYS A 14 -13.70 -8.14 -4.71
C LYS A 14 -14.51 -8.39 -3.44
N GLY A 15 -13.86 -8.89 -2.38
CA GLY A 15 -14.51 -9.18 -1.10
C GLY A 15 -15.01 -7.90 -0.44
N LEU A 16 -14.17 -6.87 -0.43
CA LEU A 16 -14.46 -5.55 0.11
C LEU A 16 -15.65 -4.92 -0.62
N TRP A 17 -15.57 -4.77 -1.95
CA TRP A 17 -16.66 -4.19 -2.74
C TRP A 17 -17.98 -4.97 -2.57
N ARG A 18 -17.93 -6.30 -2.63
CA ARG A 18 -19.12 -7.14 -2.44
C ARG A 18 -19.73 -6.94 -1.06
N TYR A 19 -18.90 -6.88 -0.02
CA TYR A 19 -19.37 -6.69 1.36
C TYR A 19 -20.13 -5.38 1.51
N PHE A 20 -19.54 -4.27 1.08
CA PHE A 20 -20.18 -2.96 1.20
C PHE A 20 -21.40 -2.83 0.29
N HIS A 21 -21.35 -3.41 -0.92
CA HIS A 21 -22.49 -3.43 -1.82
C HIS A 21 -23.67 -4.23 -1.26
N SER A 22 -23.44 -5.32 -0.52
CA SER A 22 -24.54 -6.16 -0.01
C SER A 22 -25.02 -5.78 1.39
N HIS A 23 -24.15 -5.30 2.26
CA HIS A 23 -24.51 -5.05 3.67
C HIS A 23 -24.74 -3.57 3.96
N TRP A 24 -24.00 -2.67 3.30
CA TRP A 24 -23.99 -1.24 3.62
C TRP A 24 -24.48 -0.39 2.43
N HIS A 25 -25.31 -0.98 1.58
CA HIS A 25 -25.85 -0.31 0.39
C HIS A 25 -26.62 0.96 0.76
N ASP A 26 -27.40 0.92 1.85
CA ASP A 26 -28.18 2.06 2.32
C ASP A 26 -27.30 3.28 2.64
N TRP A 27 -26.06 3.05 3.07
CA TRP A 27 -25.10 4.12 3.39
C TRP A 27 -24.33 4.59 2.17
N PHE A 28 -24.24 3.75 1.13
CA PHE A 28 -23.52 4.02 -0.11
C PHE A 28 -24.39 3.65 -1.34
N PRO A 29 -25.56 4.29 -1.52
CA PRO A 29 -26.51 3.92 -2.57
C PRO A 29 -25.93 4.11 -3.98
N ASN A 30 -24.95 5.00 -4.10
CA ASN A 30 -24.25 5.30 -5.35
C ASN A 30 -22.90 4.55 -5.48
N LEU A 31 -22.71 3.45 -4.74
CA LEU A 31 -21.51 2.62 -4.88
C LEU A 31 -21.46 2.03 -6.29
N GLY A 32 -20.57 2.58 -7.13
CA GLY A 32 -20.43 2.17 -8.51
C GLY A 32 -19.87 0.76 -8.70
N SER A 33 -19.48 0.45 -9.93
CA SER A 33 -18.87 -0.83 -10.27
C SER A 33 -17.61 -1.11 -9.43
N ARG A 34 -17.26 -2.39 -9.28
CA ARG A 34 -16.00 -2.82 -8.64
C ARG A 34 -14.78 -2.08 -9.22
N ALA A 35 -14.74 -1.86 -10.53
CA ALA A 35 -13.63 -1.17 -11.18
C ALA A 35 -13.52 0.30 -10.74
N ASN A 36 -14.66 1.01 -10.63
CA ASN A 36 -14.68 2.39 -10.13
C ASN A 36 -14.27 2.46 -8.66
N PHE A 37 -14.74 1.50 -7.87
CA PHE A 37 -14.36 1.39 -6.46
C PHE A 37 -12.85 1.22 -6.29
N VAL A 38 -12.22 0.29 -7.04
CA VAL A 38 -10.76 0.06 -6.97
C VAL A 38 -9.99 1.31 -7.44
N LYS A 39 -10.43 1.97 -8.52
CA LYS A 39 -9.82 3.24 -8.97
C LYS A 39 -9.90 4.32 -7.90
N GLN A 40 -11.07 4.49 -7.27
CA GLN A 40 -11.25 5.47 -6.20
C GLN A 40 -10.38 5.14 -4.98
N ARG A 41 -10.30 3.86 -4.60
CA ARG A 41 -9.41 3.35 -3.54
C ARG A 41 -7.94 3.70 -3.80
N ALA A 42 -7.48 3.54 -5.04
CA ALA A 42 -6.13 3.90 -5.44
C ALA A 42 -5.91 5.43 -5.41
N ASN A 43 -6.86 6.21 -5.91
CA ASN A 43 -6.77 7.68 -5.94
C ASN A 43 -6.78 8.34 -4.55
N LEU A 44 -7.28 7.64 -3.52
CA LEU A 44 -7.28 8.10 -2.13
C LEU A 44 -5.95 7.88 -1.40
N TRP A 45 -4.87 7.49 -2.08
CA TRP A 45 -3.57 7.22 -1.46
C TRP A 45 -3.07 8.40 -0.61
N LEU A 46 -3.22 9.64 -1.08
CA LEU A 46 -2.74 10.83 -0.36
C LEU A 46 -3.52 11.04 0.95
N ILE A 47 -4.82 10.76 0.94
CA ILE A 47 -5.65 10.82 2.16
C ILE A 47 -5.24 9.73 3.15
N LYS A 48 -4.93 8.52 2.65
CA LYS A 48 -4.43 7.43 3.50
C LYS A 48 -3.09 7.78 4.14
N GLU A 49 -2.19 8.42 3.41
CA GLU A 49 -0.93 8.93 3.96
C GLU A 49 -1.16 10.01 5.03
N GLN A 50 -2.08 10.95 4.82
CA GLN A 50 -2.42 11.96 5.81
C GLN A 50 -3.00 11.35 7.10
N ILE A 51 -3.89 10.35 6.96
CA ILE A 51 -4.43 9.60 8.10
C ILE A 51 -3.29 8.91 8.87
N LEU A 52 -2.39 8.21 8.16
CA LEU A 52 -1.22 7.58 8.77
C LEU A 52 -0.38 8.60 9.56
N ARG A 53 -0.02 9.72 8.94
CA ARG A 53 0.78 10.79 9.59
C ARG A 53 0.09 11.33 10.84
N ARG A 54 -1.24 11.55 10.77
CA ARG A 54 -2.01 12.04 11.92
C ARG A 54 -2.04 11.02 13.06
N LEU A 55 -2.22 9.73 12.75
CA LEU A 55 -2.19 8.67 13.75
C LEU A 55 -0.80 8.52 14.37
N ALA A 56 0.25 8.50 13.55
CA ALA A 56 1.64 8.45 14.00
C ALA A 56 1.98 9.61 14.95
N HIS A 57 1.58 10.83 14.59
CA HIS A 57 1.72 12.00 15.47
C HIS A 57 0.97 11.83 16.79
N ASN A 58 -0.30 11.45 16.74
CA ASN A 58 -1.12 11.29 17.96
C ASN A 58 -0.61 10.19 18.89
N MET A 59 0.09 9.19 18.35
CA MET A 59 0.70 8.11 19.10
C MET A 59 2.16 8.40 19.51
N GLY A 60 2.65 9.63 19.29
CA GLY A 60 4.01 10.04 19.68
C GLY A 60 5.11 9.36 18.86
N ALA A 61 4.80 8.85 17.67
CA ALA A 61 5.78 8.11 16.86
C ALA A 61 6.96 8.98 16.43
N TYR A 62 6.74 10.28 16.24
CA TYR A 62 7.76 11.24 15.81
C TYR A 62 8.61 11.81 16.95
N ASP A 63 8.19 11.62 18.20
CA ASP A 63 8.93 12.09 19.39
C ASP A 63 9.98 11.06 19.84
N ASP A 64 9.92 9.85 19.28
CA ASP A 64 10.89 8.80 19.55
C ASP A 64 12.25 9.17 18.95
N ARG A 65 13.32 8.85 19.68
CA ARG A 65 14.69 9.10 19.23
C ARG A 65 15.18 7.98 18.32
N LEU A 66 14.60 6.79 18.42
CA LEU A 66 14.97 5.62 17.65
C LEU A 66 13.91 5.31 16.59
N HIS A 67 14.33 5.31 15.34
CA HIS A 67 13.54 4.86 14.21
C HIS A 67 14.25 3.72 13.49
N LEU A 68 13.48 2.68 13.18
CA LEU A 68 13.94 1.53 12.41
C LEU A 68 13.40 1.66 10.99
N ILE A 69 14.25 1.32 10.01
CA ILE A 69 13.88 1.28 8.59
C ILE A 69 13.98 -0.17 8.13
N ASP A 70 12.92 -0.67 7.53
CA ASP A 70 12.91 -1.99 6.88
C ASP A 70 12.60 -1.85 5.39
N GLY A 71 13.46 -2.46 4.57
CA GLY A 71 13.41 -2.41 3.12
C GLY A 71 12.90 -3.72 2.55
N PHE A 72 11.97 -3.68 1.59
CA PHE A 72 11.45 -4.87 0.93
C PHE A 72 11.28 -4.67 -0.58
N PRO A 73 11.44 -5.76 -1.36
CA PRO A 73 11.29 -5.68 -2.80
C PRO A 73 9.81 -5.50 -3.19
N MET A 74 9.54 -4.52 -4.05
CA MET A 74 8.24 -4.30 -4.69
C MET A 74 8.33 -4.64 -6.19
N PRO A 75 8.29 -5.93 -6.56
CA PRO A 75 8.43 -6.35 -7.94
C PRO A 75 7.22 -5.94 -8.78
N VAL A 76 7.46 -5.22 -9.87
CA VAL A 76 6.45 -4.93 -10.90
C VAL A 76 6.37 -6.10 -11.90
N PHE A 77 7.54 -6.61 -12.33
CA PHE A 77 7.65 -7.78 -13.22
C PHE A 77 8.79 -8.71 -12.81
N GLN A 78 8.72 -9.95 -13.29
CA GLN A 78 9.92 -10.78 -13.41
C GLN A 78 10.82 -10.23 -14.52
N ILE A 79 12.14 -10.32 -14.34
CA ILE A 79 13.14 -9.76 -15.27
C ILE A 79 12.92 -10.17 -16.72
N THR A 80 12.51 -11.43 -16.95
CA THR A 80 12.26 -11.97 -18.30
C THR A 80 11.16 -11.23 -19.06
N ARG A 81 10.26 -10.53 -18.35
CA ARG A 81 9.16 -9.74 -18.94
C ARG A 81 9.43 -8.24 -18.91
N ALA A 82 10.44 -7.78 -18.17
CA ALA A 82 10.72 -6.36 -17.98
C ALA A 82 11.01 -5.64 -19.32
N ALA A 83 11.82 -6.25 -20.18
CA ALA A 83 12.18 -5.68 -21.49
C ALA A 83 10.99 -5.49 -22.46
N LYS A 84 9.85 -6.12 -22.20
CA LYS A 84 8.64 -6.05 -23.05
C LYS A 84 7.54 -5.19 -22.43
N SER A 85 7.78 -4.58 -21.27
CA SER A 85 6.78 -3.80 -20.55
C SER A 85 7.05 -2.31 -20.64
N HIS A 86 5.97 -1.54 -20.78
CA HIS A 86 5.99 -0.07 -20.75
C HIS A 86 5.52 0.49 -19.40
N CYS A 87 5.05 -0.35 -18.47
CA CYS A 87 4.60 0.12 -17.16
C CYS A 87 5.81 0.55 -16.32
N PHE A 88 5.77 1.77 -15.79
CA PHE A 88 6.82 2.37 -14.95
C PHE A 88 8.19 2.44 -15.64
N GLN A 89 8.21 2.54 -16.97
CA GLN A 89 9.44 2.70 -17.74
C GLN A 89 10.11 4.04 -17.38
N GLY A 90 11.36 3.98 -16.93
CA GLY A 90 12.11 5.15 -16.44
C GLY A 90 11.88 5.46 -14.95
N GLU A 91 10.95 4.77 -14.30
CA GLU A 91 10.69 4.88 -12.86
C GLU A 91 11.18 3.63 -12.09
N ALA A 92 10.88 2.43 -12.60
CA ALA A 92 11.29 1.17 -11.98
C ALA A 92 12.67 0.69 -12.46
N GLY A 93 13.40 0.00 -11.58
CA GLY A 93 14.77 -0.47 -11.80
C GLY A 93 14.94 -1.99 -11.73
N TYR A 94 16.12 -2.48 -12.14
CA TYR A 94 16.54 -3.86 -11.93
C TYR A 94 17.24 -3.98 -10.57
N SER A 95 16.73 -4.88 -9.71
CA SER A 95 17.24 -5.06 -8.34
C SER A 95 17.35 -6.54 -7.98
N TYR A 96 18.03 -6.82 -6.86
CA TYR A 96 18.25 -8.17 -6.34
C TYR A 96 17.88 -8.24 -4.86
N CYS A 97 17.03 -9.19 -4.51
CA CYS A 97 16.67 -9.50 -3.12
C CYS A 97 17.49 -10.71 -2.66
N ALA A 98 18.50 -10.47 -1.83
CA ALA A 98 19.36 -11.52 -1.27
C ALA A 98 18.56 -12.53 -0.41
N ALA A 99 17.61 -12.05 0.39
CA ALA A 99 16.80 -12.90 1.26
C ALA A 99 15.98 -13.98 0.51
N LYS A 100 15.69 -13.74 -0.77
CA LYS A 100 14.94 -14.68 -1.64
C LYS A 100 15.79 -15.21 -2.80
N ASP A 101 17.07 -14.87 -2.83
CA ASP A 101 17.99 -15.09 -3.95
C ASP A 101 17.34 -14.80 -5.32
N LYS A 102 16.70 -13.64 -5.43
CA LYS A 102 15.84 -13.34 -6.59
C LYS A 102 16.10 -11.95 -7.16
N LYS A 103 16.38 -11.93 -8.46
CA LYS A 103 16.42 -10.69 -9.25
C LYS A 103 15.01 -10.30 -9.72
N TYR A 104 14.68 -9.01 -9.69
CA TYR A 104 13.37 -8.50 -10.08
C TYR A 104 13.49 -7.14 -10.79
N TYR A 105 12.42 -6.76 -11.48
CA TYR A 105 12.25 -5.41 -12.01
C TYR A 105 11.11 -4.72 -11.26
N GLY A 106 11.40 -3.61 -10.59
CA GLY A 106 10.45 -2.92 -9.73
C GLY A 106 11.10 -1.86 -8.86
N PHE A 107 10.55 -1.68 -7.67
CA PHE A 107 10.96 -0.67 -6.69
C PHE A 107 11.48 -1.34 -5.41
N GLU A 108 12.20 -0.58 -4.59
CA GLU A 108 12.53 -0.93 -3.22
C GLU A 108 11.68 -0.10 -2.25
N GLY A 109 10.72 -0.75 -1.61
CA GLY A 109 9.86 -0.12 -0.62
C GLY A 109 10.55 -0.07 0.73
N HIS A 110 10.45 1.06 1.41
CA HIS A 110 11.00 1.27 2.75
C HIS A 110 9.88 1.72 3.67
N ILE A 111 9.79 1.11 4.85
CA ILE A 111 8.90 1.54 5.94
C ILE A 111 9.73 2.05 7.11
N ILE A 112 9.19 3.04 7.81
CA ILE A 112 9.82 3.63 8.99
C ILE A 112 8.90 3.38 10.19
N ILE A 113 9.43 2.73 11.22
CA ILE A 113 8.72 2.49 12.48
C ILE A 113 9.51 3.08 13.65
N ASN A 114 8.81 3.50 14.71
CA ASN A 114 9.47 3.87 15.96
C ASN A 114 9.84 2.64 16.80
N SER A 115 10.46 2.84 17.97
CA SER A 115 10.85 1.74 18.88
C SER A 115 9.66 0.95 19.44
N GLN A 116 8.45 1.51 19.39
CA GLN A 116 7.20 0.87 19.82
C GLN A 116 6.46 0.15 18.67
N GLY A 117 7.05 0.11 17.47
CA GLY A 117 6.46 -0.54 16.29
C GLY A 117 5.39 0.28 15.58
N ILE A 118 5.27 1.58 15.85
CA ILE A 118 4.31 2.47 15.19
C ILE A 118 4.90 2.95 13.86
N LEU A 119 4.16 2.71 12.78
CA LEU A 119 4.50 3.17 11.44
C LEU A 119 4.43 4.71 11.38
N SER A 120 5.57 5.35 11.10
CA SER A 120 5.70 6.81 11.04
C SER A 120 5.90 7.34 9.63
N GLY A 121 6.27 6.47 8.68
CA GLY A 121 6.46 6.86 7.28
C GLY A 121 6.78 5.68 6.37
N PHE A 122 6.80 5.96 5.07
CA PHE A 122 7.23 5.02 4.04
C PHE A 122 7.78 5.81 2.85
N THR A 123 8.62 5.18 2.05
CA THR A 123 9.09 5.69 0.76
C THR A 123 9.39 4.53 -0.18
N PHE A 124 9.59 4.81 -1.46
CA PHE A 124 10.08 3.83 -2.42
C PHE A 124 11.05 4.47 -3.40
N GLY A 125 11.97 3.68 -3.92
CA GLY A 125 12.95 4.07 -4.93
C GLY A 125 13.17 3.00 -5.98
#